data_AF-A0A4U7CJG1-F1
#
_entry.id   AF-A0A4U7CJG1-F1
#
_cell.length_a   1.000
_cell.length_b   1.000
_cell.length_c   1.000
_cell.angle_alpha   90.00
_cell.angle_beta   90.00
_cell.angle_gamma   90.00
#
_symmetry.space_group_name_H-M   'P 1'
#
loop_
_entity.id
_entity.type
_entity.pdbx_description
1 polymer ?
#
loop_
_entity_poly.entity_id
_entity_poly.type
_entity_poly.pdbx_seq_one_letter_code
_entity_poly.pdbx_strand_id
1 'polypeptide(L)'
;MGDNSVEYRDWVEYPHARLRVEIVKEAGVPKRFVVQLERRVDDGWHEVVRFDHDPENPMGHDITEEGLHMDVYKFGEKARVKDDFPPVNLTRAPRYCIAYIEQHADTLLRRFEKWHDLNQDPTGRRSP
;
A
#
# COMPACT_ATOMS: atom_id res chain seq x y z
N MET A 1 -28.36 -4.43 9.34
CA MET A 1 -27.80 -3.15 8.85
C MET A 1 -26.64 -2.80 9.76
N GLY A 2 -25.48 -3.39 9.48
CA GLY A 2 -24.24 -3.12 10.22
C GLY A 2 -23.43 -2.12 9.40
N ASP A 3 -23.05 -1.04 10.05
CA ASP A 3 -22.29 0.09 9.53
C ASP A 3 -20.99 -0.36 8.82
N ASN A 4 -20.98 -0.30 7.49
CA ASN A 4 -19.78 -0.40 6.67
C ASN A 4 -19.01 0.92 6.79
N SER A 5 -18.48 1.23 7.97
CA SER A 5 -17.62 2.40 8.17
C SER A 5 -16.21 2.08 7.66
N VAL A 6 -16.02 2.24 6.35
CA VAL A 6 -14.69 2.40 5.76
C VAL A 6 -14.24 3.83 6.01
N GLU A 7 -13.27 4.02 6.88
CA GLU A 7 -12.27 5.10 6.81
C GLU A 7 -11.26 4.93 7.94
N TYR A 8 -9.95 5.06 7.66
CA TYR A 8 -9.04 5.97 8.37
C TYR A 8 -7.83 6.26 7.48
N ARG A 9 -7.59 7.56 7.25
CA ARG A 9 -6.46 8.14 6.52
C ARG A 9 -5.36 8.52 7.51
N ASP A 10 -4.14 8.03 7.31
CA ASP A 10 -2.94 8.67 7.84
C ASP A 10 -2.12 9.22 6.66
N TRP A 11 -1.87 10.53 6.73
CA TRP A 11 -1.18 11.29 5.69
C TRP A 11 0.31 11.36 6.04
N VAL A 12 1.13 10.58 5.35
CA VAL A 12 2.56 10.90 5.24
C VAL A 12 2.72 11.84 4.06
N GLU A 13 2.59 13.15 4.30
CA GLU A 13 2.86 14.16 3.27
C GLU A 13 4.38 14.33 3.11
N TYR A 14 4.99 13.40 2.40
CA TYR A 14 6.13 13.73 1.54
C TYR A 14 5.49 14.29 0.26
N PRO A 15 5.98 15.38 -0.36
CA PRO A 15 5.19 16.28 -1.22
C PRO A 15 4.43 15.65 -2.42
N HIS A 16 4.65 14.36 -2.72
CA HIS A 16 3.95 13.62 -3.76
C HIS A 16 3.55 12.19 -3.38
N ALA A 17 3.55 11.78 -2.11
CA ALA A 17 3.18 10.42 -1.68
C ALA A 17 1.95 10.42 -0.77
N ARG A 18 1.21 9.31 -0.75
CA ARG A 18 0.11 9.09 0.22
C ARG A 18 -0.03 7.61 0.58
N LEU A 19 -0.56 7.36 1.77
CA LEU A 19 -0.95 6.02 2.23
C LEU A 19 -2.48 5.90 2.15
N ARG A 20 -2.96 4.95 1.35
CA ARG A 20 -4.37 4.58 1.25
C ARG A 20 -4.63 3.37 2.14
N VAL A 21 -5.59 3.49 3.04
CA VAL A 21 -5.99 2.42 3.97
C VAL A 21 -7.49 2.24 3.90
N GLU A 22 -7.92 1.00 3.63
CA GLU A 22 -9.32 0.59 3.61
C GLU A 22 -9.45 -0.70 4.41
N ILE A 23 -10.39 -0.76 5.35
CA ILE A 23 -10.61 -1.96 6.16
C ILE A 23 -12.11 -2.16 6.31
N VAL A 24 -12.57 -3.36 5.95
CA VAL A 24 -13.92 -3.85 6.23
C VAL A 24 -13.80 -4.88 7.35
N LYS A 25 -14.58 -4.71 8.41
CA LYS A 25 -14.57 -5.60 9.57
C LYS A 25 -15.95 -6.18 9.82
N GLU A 26 -15.96 -7.43 10.28
CA GLU A 26 -17.14 -8.07 10.85
C GLU A 26 -16.80 -8.53 12.27
N ALA A 27 -17.63 -8.17 13.25
CA ALA A 27 -17.39 -8.47 14.67
C ALA A 27 -15.97 -8.11 15.16
N GLY A 28 -15.39 -7.04 14.63
CA GLY A 28 -14.03 -6.57 14.97
C GLY A 28 -12.89 -7.30 14.25
N VAL A 29 -13.18 -8.33 13.45
CA VAL A 29 -12.20 -9.08 12.66
C VAL A 29 -12.17 -8.53 11.24
N PRO A 30 -10.99 -8.21 10.67
CA PRO A 30 -10.88 -7.83 9.27
C PRO A 30 -11.43 -8.94 8.35
N LYS A 31 -12.34 -8.57 7.45
CA LYS A 31 -12.83 -9.42 6.36
C LYS A 31 -12.18 -9.05 5.04
N ARG A 32 -11.96 -7.75 4.86
CA ARG A 32 -11.22 -7.21 3.73
C ARG A 32 -10.33 -6.08 4.21
N PHE A 33 -9.12 -5.96 3.68
CA PHE A 33 -8.36 -4.73 3.82
C PHE A 33 -7.47 -4.45 2.61
N VAL A 34 -7.12 -3.18 2.44
CA VAL A 34 -6.09 -2.69 1.54
C VAL A 34 -5.24 -1.69 2.31
N VAL A 35 -3.93 -1.85 2.26
CA VAL A 35 -2.94 -0.87 2.73
C VAL A 35 -1.95 -0.62 1.60
N GLN A 36 -1.97 0.58 1.03
CA GLN A 36 -1.33 0.88 -0.24
C GLN A 36 -0.57 2.20 -0.20
N LEU A 37 0.72 2.14 -0.53
CA LEU A 37 1.52 3.33 -0.75
C LEU A 37 1.34 3.79 -2.20
N GLU A 38 1.08 5.07 -2.40
CA GLU A 38 0.87 5.66 -3.71
C GLU A 38 1.80 6.87 -3.90
N ARG A 39 2.25 7.06 -5.14
CA ARG A 39 3.05 8.19 -5.58
C ARG A 39 2.31 8.92 -6.69
N ARG A 40 2.17 10.24 -6.55
CA ARG A 40 1.63 11.09 -7.60
C ARG A 40 2.63 11.16 -8.75
N VAL A 41 2.23 10.84 -9.98
CA VAL A 41 3.03 11.03 -11.19
C VAL A 41 2.16 11.81 -12.16
N ASP A 42 2.67 12.94 -12.64
CA ASP A 42 1.86 13.93 -13.37
C ASP A 42 0.56 14.25 -12.60
N ASP A 43 -0.59 13.96 -13.21
CA ASP A 43 -1.91 14.21 -12.64
C ASP A 43 -2.56 12.96 -12.00
N GLY A 44 -1.85 11.82 -11.95
CA GLY A 44 -2.36 10.53 -11.47
C GLY A 44 -1.71 10.06 -10.17
N TRP A 45 -2.45 9.26 -9.39
CA TRP A 45 -1.89 8.49 -8.27
C TRP A 45 -1.58 7.07 -8.74
N HIS A 46 -0.34 6.65 -8.55
CA HIS A 46 0.14 5.34 -8.98
C HIS A 46 0.50 4.48 -7.77
N GLU A 47 0.16 3.19 -7.88
CA GLU A 47 0.53 2.17 -6.92
C GLU A 47 2.04 2.01 -6.83
N VAL A 48 2.58 2.07 -5.61
CA VAL A 48 3.99 1.79 -5.32
C VAL A 48 4.12 0.38 -4.73
N VAL A 49 3.34 0.12 -3.68
CA VAL A 49 3.18 -1.19 -3.06
C VAL A 49 1.77 -1.34 -2.48
N ARG A 50 1.30 -2.58 -2.38
CA ARG A 50 0.01 -2.93 -1.77
C ARG A 50 0.15 -4.16 -0.89
N PHE A 51 -0.46 -4.10 0.29
CA PHE A 51 -0.93 -5.28 1.01
C PHE A 51 -2.44 -5.32 0.90
N ASP A 52 -3.01 -6.48 0.64
CA ASP A 52 -4.44 -6.65 0.69
C ASP A 52 -4.85 -8.04 1.20
N HIS A 53 -6.10 -8.11 1.62
CA HIS A 53 -6.80 -9.33 1.96
C HIS A 53 -8.23 -9.15 1.47
N ASP A 54 -8.69 -10.03 0.58
CA ASP A 54 -10.04 -10.04 0.04
C ASP A 54 -10.38 -11.46 -0.47
N PRO A 55 -10.57 -12.44 0.43
CA PRO A 55 -10.67 -13.86 0.06
C PRO A 55 -11.95 -14.19 -0.72
N GLU A 56 -12.96 -13.32 -0.67
CA GLU A 56 -14.20 -13.48 -1.43
C GLU A 56 -14.08 -12.96 -2.88
N ASN A 57 -13.01 -12.22 -3.18
CA ASN A 57 -12.71 -11.72 -4.51
C ASN A 57 -11.76 -12.70 -5.22
N PRO A 58 -12.13 -13.27 -6.38
CA PRO A 58 -11.26 -14.20 -7.12
C PRO A 58 -9.89 -13.63 -7.52
N MET A 59 -9.77 -12.29 -7.54
CA MET A 59 -8.52 -11.58 -7.83
C MET A 59 -7.87 -10.96 -6.59
N GLY A 60 -8.46 -11.20 -5.40
CA GLY A 60 -7.93 -10.77 -4.11
C GLY A 60 -7.03 -11.81 -3.47
N HIS A 61 -6.49 -11.47 -2.30
CA HIS A 61 -5.55 -12.32 -1.56
C HIS A 61 -6.16 -12.89 -0.28
N ASP A 62 -5.83 -14.15 0.04
CA ASP A 62 -6.11 -14.74 1.35
C ASP A 62 -4.83 -14.89 2.17
N ILE A 63 -4.49 -13.87 2.96
CA ILE A 63 -3.31 -13.92 3.83
C ILE A 63 -3.36 -15.01 4.91
N THR A 64 -4.52 -15.62 5.17
CA THR A 64 -4.64 -16.73 6.13
C THR A 64 -4.16 -18.05 5.56
N GLU A 65 -4.16 -18.19 4.23
CA GLU A 65 -3.64 -19.35 3.49
C GLU A 65 -2.29 -19.05 2.82
N GLU A 66 -2.18 -17.90 2.16
CA GLU A 66 -1.00 -17.48 1.38
C GLU A 66 0.13 -16.95 2.27
N GLY A 67 -0.20 -16.53 3.50
CA GLY A 67 0.68 -15.72 4.33
C GLY A 67 0.71 -14.26 3.89
N LEU A 68 1.29 -13.41 4.74
CA LEU A 68 1.37 -11.98 4.46
C LEU A 68 2.39 -11.72 3.36
N HIS A 69 1.97 -11.02 2.32
CA HIS A 69 2.85 -10.59 1.24
C HIS A 69 2.50 -9.18 0.77
N MET A 70 3.45 -8.55 0.09
CA MET A 70 3.34 -7.19 -0.43
C MET A 70 3.57 -7.21 -1.93
N ASP A 71 2.56 -6.79 -2.67
CA ASP A 71 2.67 -6.55 -4.10
C ASP A 71 3.44 -5.27 -4.36
N VAL A 72 4.32 -5.32 -5.35
CA VAL A 72 5.19 -4.21 -5.75
C VAL A 72 4.91 -3.86 -7.20
N TYR A 73 4.63 -2.59 -7.45
CA TYR A 73 4.18 -2.12 -8.76
C TYR A 73 5.26 -1.35 -9.50
N LYS A 74 5.21 -1.45 -10.83
CA LYS A 74 6.02 -0.69 -11.78
C LYS A 74 5.18 -0.44 -13.03
N PHE A 75 5.11 0.82 -13.47
CA PHE A 75 4.33 1.21 -14.66
C PHE A 75 2.86 0.72 -14.64
N GLY A 76 2.23 0.68 -13.46
CA GLY A 76 0.85 0.23 -13.29
C GLY A 76 0.66 -1.28 -13.28
N GLU A 77 1.73 -2.07 -13.39
CA GLU A 77 1.68 -3.52 -13.34
C GLU A 77 2.41 -4.08 -12.12
N LYS A 78 1.95 -5.24 -11.63
CA LYS A 78 2.60 -5.98 -10.56
C LYS A 78 3.95 -6.51 -11.06
N ALA A 79 5.03 -5.94 -10.57
CA ALA A 79 6.39 -6.27 -10.97
C ALA A 79 6.99 -7.42 -10.14
N ARG A 80 6.63 -7.52 -8.86
CA ARG A 80 7.07 -8.59 -7.96
C ARG A 80 6.18 -8.71 -6.72
N VAL A 81 6.28 -9.85 -6.05
CA VAL A 81 5.74 -10.09 -4.70
C VAL A 81 6.91 -10.12 -3.71
N LYS A 82 6.74 -9.51 -2.55
CA LYS A 82 7.59 -9.73 -1.37
C LYS A 82 6.80 -10.57 -0.38
N ASP A 83 7.29 -11.73 0.03
CA ASP A 83 6.57 -12.73 0.84
C ASP A 83 7.38 -13.26 2.04
N ASP A 84 8.57 -12.71 2.28
CA ASP A 84 9.45 -13.02 3.42
C ASP A 84 9.02 -12.33 4.72
N PHE A 85 7.73 -12.10 4.90
CA PHE A 85 7.19 -11.52 6.13
C PHE A 85 7.03 -12.59 7.21
N PRO A 86 7.19 -12.22 8.51
CA PRO A 86 6.86 -13.14 9.59
C PRO A 86 5.36 -13.50 9.52
N PRO A 87 4.94 -14.64 10.10
CA PRO A 87 3.52 -14.95 10.26
C PRO A 87 2.81 -13.82 11.04
N VAL A 88 1.81 -13.20 10.42
CA VAL A 88 0.98 -12.15 11.04
C VAL A 88 -0.46 -12.62 11.10
N ASN A 89 -1.05 -12.58 12.29
CA ASN A 89 -2.47 -12.88 12.45
C ASN A 89 -3.33 -11.82 11.75
N LEU A 90 -4.40 -12.26 11.06
CA LEU A 90 -5.34 -11.40 10.32
C LEU A 90 -5.81 -10.17 11.10
N THR A 91 -6.13 -10.33 12.40
CA THR A 91 -6.59 -9.21 13.25
C THR A 91 -5.55 -8.11 13.45
N ARG A 92 -4.26 -8.44 13.31
CA ARG A 92 -3.13 -7.53 13.44
C ARG A 92 -2.56 -7.08 12.10
N ALA A 93 -2.90 -7.76 11.00
CA ALA A 93 -2.31 -7.55 9.70
C ALA A 93 -2.43 -6.09 9.21
N PRO A 94 -3.60 -5.41 9.25
CA PRO A 94 -3.68 -4.03 8.79
C PRO A 94 -2.71 -3.08 9.51
N ARG A 95 -2.62 -3.19 10.83
CA ARG A 95 -1.70 -2.37 11.64
C ARG A 95 -0.24 -2.67 11.32
N TYR A 96 0.10 -3.94 11.12
CA TYR A 96 1.45 -4.34 10.72
C TYR A 96 1.83 -3.75 9.36
N CYS A 97 0.94 -3.85 8.37
CA CYS A 97 1.16 -3.33 7.03
C CYS A 97 1.38 -1.81 7.01
N ILE A 98 0.57 -1.06 7.77
CA ILE A 98 0.72 0.40 7.93
C ILE A 98 2.11 0.72 8.48
N ALA A 99 2.46 0.13 9.63
CA ALA A 99 3.75 0.39 10.28
C ALA A 99 4.95 0.01 9.38
N TYR A 100 4.83 -1.09 8.64
CA TYR A 100 5.86 -1.51 7.69
C TYR A 100 6.02 -0.49 6.57
N ILE A 101 4.92 -0.04 5.95
CA ILE A 101 5.00 0.97 4.88
C ILE A 101 5.59 2.26 5.43
N GLU A 102 5.15 2.76 6.59
CA GLU A 102 5.68 3.98 7.20
C GLU A 102 7.19 3.87 7.47
N GLN A 103 7.65 2.76 8.04
CA GLN A 103 9.06 2.52 8.33
C GLN A 103 9.94 2.44 7.08
N HIS A 104 9.37 1.98 5.95
CA HIS A 104 10.11 1.71 4.72
C HIS A 104 9.77 2.64 3.55
N ALA A 105 8.89 3.63 3.75
CA ALA A 105 8.30 4.47 2.70
C ALA A 105 9.36 5.08 1.80
N ASP A 106 10.36 5.70 2.39
CA ASP A 106 11.56 6.24 1.76
C ASP A 106 12.21 5.31 0.73
N THR A 107 12.48 4.06 1.12
CA THR A 107 13.15 3.09 0.25
C THR A 107 12.21 2.56 -0.84
N LEU A 108 10.92 2.41 -0.52
CA LEU A 108 9.89 1.99 -1.47
C LEU A 108 9.66 3.06 -2.55
N LEU A 109 9.58 4.33 -2.14
CA LEU A 109 9.44 5.48 -3.02
C LEU A 109 10.67 5.69 -3.88
N ARG A 110 11.88 5.68 -3.31
CA ARG A 110 13.14 5.80 -4.08
C ARG A 110 13.25 4.75 -5.18
N ARG A 111 12.83 3.51 -4.90
CA ARG A 111 12.80 2.44 -5.91
C ARG A 111 11.81 2.78 -7.03
N PHE A 112 10.58 3.17 -6.66
CA PHE A 112 9.55 3.53 -7.64
C PHE A 112 10.00 4.70 -8.51
N GLU A 113 10.48 5.78 -7.91
CA GLU A 113 10.97 6.97 -8.61
C GLU A 113 12.10 6.63 -9.58
N LYS A 114 13.05 5.78 -9.17
CA LYS A 114 14.12 5.29 -10.05
C LYS A 114 13.60 4.46 -11.22
N TRP A 115 12.56 3.66 -11.02
CA TRP A 115 11.95 2.88 -12.10
C TRP A 115 11.19 3.74 -13.09
N HIS A 116 10.72 4.92 -12.67
CA HIS A 116 9.89 5.83 -13.44
C HIS A 116 10.66 7.08 -13.91
N ASP A 117 11.98 7.11 -13.74
CA ASP A 117 12.86 8.25 -14.07
C ASP A 117 12.37 9.60 -13.50
N LEU A 118 11.78 9.56 -12.30
CA LEU A 118 11.30 10.74 -11.61
C LEU A 118 12.48 11.42 -10.90
N ASN A 119 12.73 12.69 -11.24
CA ASN A 119 13.70 13.49 -10.49
C ASN A 119 13.21 13.66 -9.05
N GLN A 120 14.11 13.45 -8.09
CA GLN A 120 13.85 13.56 -6.65
C GLN A 120 13.61 15.01 -6.18
N ASP A 121 13.21 15.93 -7.05
CA ASP A 121 13.12 17.35 -6.72
C ASP A 121 11.69 17.70 -6.27
N PRO A 122 11.42 17.81 -4.95
CA PRO A 122 10.11 18.22 -4.44
C PRO A 122 9.82 19.70 -4.71
N THR A 123 10.81 20.46 -5.19
CA THR A 123 10.66 21.84 -5.56
C THR A 123 10.94 21.95 -7.04
N GLY A 124 9.91 22.08 -7.86
CA GLY A 124 10.07 22.36 -9.29
C GLY A 124 10.91 23.61 -9.53
N ARG A 125 12.23 23.44 -9.65
CA ARG A 125 13.11 24.33 -10.39
C ARG A 125 13.84 23.49 -11.42
N ARG A 126 13.18 23.33 -12.57
CA ARG A 126 13.95 23.21 -13.82
C ARG A 126 14.86 24.43 -13.88
N SER A 127 16.15 24.22 -13.66
CA SER A 127 17.14 25.24 -14.01
C SER A 127 17.14 25.39 -15.55
N PRO A 128 17.31 26.62 -16.06
CA PRO A 128 17.24 26.92 -17.49
C PRO A 128 18.33 26.22 -18.29
#